data_AF-A0A9E3SGA5-F1
#
_entry.id   AF-A0A9E3SGA5-F1
#
_cell.length_a   1.000
_cell.length_b   1.000
_cell.length_c   1.000
_cell.angle_alpha   90.00
_cell.angle_beta   90.00
_cell.angle_gamma   90.00
#
_symmetry.space_group_name_H-M   'P 1'
#
loop_
_entity.id
_entity.type
_entity.pdbx_description
1 polymer ?
#
loop_
_entity_poly.entity_id
_entity_poly.type
_entity_poly.pdbx_seq_one_letter_code
_entity_poly.pdbx_strand_id
1 'polypeptide(L)'
;FVEAIEKAGIEQQNAAREYIVIKKPIHFKNEEKGFELSITPCDTFKVDVTIDYGTKVLGVQYAKLHDIRKFKDEIAPCRTFVFLHELEYLLKNKLIRGGDLSNAIVFVNRKVSQEELDRLADLFQKPKVKVKDEGILNNLDLHFENEPARHKLLDVIGDLSLLGKRIKGHVKAFRPGHYANTEFAKLIKEKTKNPIMLKEPPFDLNQEPVYDIMQIQKILPHRPPFLLIDKILEVSDDHILGVKNVTMNEPFFVGHFPQEAVMPGVLQVEAMAQTGGIFVLHSMPDPENYITYFLKIEEAKFRHKVVPGDTLVFALELTSPIRRGICNMRGIAYVGNKVVAEAKLMAQIIKKQ
;
A
#
# COMPACT_ATOMS: atom_id res chain seq x y z
N PHE A 1 4.38 -23.15 2.12
CA PHE A 1 3.26 -22.20 1.93
C PHE A 1 2.55 -22.38 0.61
N VAL A 2 3.24 -22.37 -0.55
CA VAL A 2 2.61 -22.52 -1.87
C VAL A 2 1.72 -23.76 -1.97
N GLU A 3 2.25 -24.94 -1.61
CA GLU A 3 1.48 -26.20 -1.61
C GLU A 3 0.22 -26.14 -0.73
N ALA A 4 0.31 -25.49 0.44
CA ALA A 4 -0.83 -25.36 1.34
C ALA A 4 -1.93 -24.47 0.75
N ILE A 5 -1.55 -23.39 0.04
CA ILE A 5 -2.49 -22.50 -0.66
C ILE A 5 -3.13 -23.25 -1.84
N GLU A 6 -2.35 -23.98 -2.63
CA GLU A 6 -2.88 -24.80 -3.73
C GLU A 6 -3.86 -25.86 -3.24
N LYS A 7 -3.56 -26.51 -2.11
CA LYS A 7 -4.44 -27.48 -1.47
C LYS A 7 -5.74 -26.83 -0.97
N ALA A 8 -5.69 -25.60 -0.48
CA ALA A 8 -6.87 -24.86 -0.06
C ALA A 8 -7.75 -24.42 -1.25
N GLY A 9 -7.15 -24.21 -2.42
CA GLY A 9 -7.83 -23.76 -3.64
C GLY A 9 -7.99 -22.23 -3.69
N ILE A 10 -8.49 -21.75 -4.84
CA ILE A 10 -8.72 -20.33 -5.10
C ILE A 10 -10.19 -20.16 -5.52
N GLU A 11 -10.86 -19.17 -4.95
CA GLU A 11 -12.20 -18.74 -5.35
C GLU A 11 -12.13 -17.40 -6.10
N GLN A 12 -12.75 -17.33 -7.26
CA GLN A 12 -12.80 -16.10 -8.05
C GLN A 12 -13.94 -15.20 -7.55
N GLN A 13 -13.61 -13.97 -7.20
CA GLN A 13 -14.58 -12.99 -6.74
C GLN A 13 -15.14 -12.18 -7.92
N ASN A 14 -16.38 -11.71 -7.80
CA ASN A 14 -17.01 -10.80 -8.77
C ASN A 14 -16.55 -9.35 -8.57
N ALA A 15 -15.23 -9.12 -8.63
CA ALA A 15 -14.61 -7.81 -8.49
C ALA A 15 -13.43 -7.69 -9.44
N ALA A 16 -13.23 -6.50 -10.01
CA ALA A 16 -12.05 -6.22 -10.82
C ALA A 16 -10.80 -6.22 -9.93
N ARG A 17 -9.72 -6.84 -10.40
CA ARG A 17 -8.44 -6.79 -9.67
C ARG A 17 -7.79 -5.43 -9.90
N GLU A 18 -7.57 -4.70 -8.82
CA GLU A 18 -6.82 -3.45 -8.87
C GLU A 18 -5.30 -3.69 -8.95
N TYR A 19 -4.61 -2.77 -9.65
CA TYR A 19 -3.16 -2.80 -9.84
C TYR A 19 -2.53 -1.46 -9.51
N ILE A 20 -1.35 -1.48 -8.89
CA ILE A 20 -0.46 -0.33 -8.85
C ILE A 20 0.25 -0.26 -10.19
N VAL A 21 -0.15 0.70 -11.02
CA VAL A 21 0.45 0.92 -12.34
C VAL A 21 1.54 1.97 -12.25
N ILE A 22 2.77 1.56 -12.53
CA ILE A 22 3.93 2.47 -12.54
C ILE A 22 3.91 3.28 -13.83
N LYS A 23 3.64 4.58 -13.72
CA LYS A 23 3.58 5.49 -14.88
C LYS A 23 4.92 6.17 -15.19
N LYS A 24 5.76 6.35 -14.18
CA LYS A 24 7.08 6.99 -14.29
C LYS A 24 8.11 6.19 -13.49
N PRO A 25 9.39 6.17 -13.90
CA PRO A 25 10.45 5.54 -13.12
C PRO A 25 10.55 6.12 -11.71
N ILE A 26 10.71 5.25 -10.71
CA ILE A 26 10.98 5.62 -9.32
C ILE A 26 12.31 5.01 -8.93
N HIS A 27 13.19 5.81 -8.32
CA HIS A 27 14.53 5.40 -7.91
C HIS A 27 14.69 5.66 -6.41
N PHE A 28 15.34 4.72 -5.72
CA PHE A 28 15.64 4.80 -4.30
C PHE A 28 17.02 4.22 -4.06
N LYS A 29 17.98 5.06 -3.71
CA LYS A 29 19.36 4.67 -3.44
C LYS A 29 19.82 5.20 -2.09
N ASN A 30 20.71 4.47 -1.46
CA ASN A 30 21.45 4.93 -0.30
C ASN A 30 22.92 4.54 -0.48
N GLU A 31 23.77 5.55 -0.71
CA GLU A 31 25.19 5.33 -0.99
C GLU A 31 25.95 4.83 0.25
N GLU A 32 25.60 5.29 1.45
CA GLU A 32 26.22 4.86 2.71
C GLU A 32 25.96 3.38 3.01
N LYS A 33 24.72 2.91 2.76
CA LYS A 33 24.31 1.52 2.96
C LYS A 33 24.53 0.65 1.71
N GLY A 34 24.91 1.25 0.58
CA GLY A 34 25.30 0.59 -0.66
C GLY A 34 24.17 -0.10 -1.44
N PHE A 35 22.91 0.22 -1.20
CA PHE A 35 21.77 -0.38 -1.91
C PHE A 35 21.16 0.58 -2.94
N GLU A 36 20.59 0.00 -4.00
CA GLU A 36 19.85 0.74 -5.02
C GLU A 36 18.64 -0.08 -5.49
N LEU A 37 17.45 0.52 -5.43
CA LEU A 37 16.21 -0.05 -5.91
C LEU A 37 15.58 0.91 -6.92
N SER A 38 15.04 0.36 -7.99
CA SER A 38 14.26 1.11 -8.96
C SER A 38 13.08 0.32 -9.46
N ILE A 39 12.06 1.03 -9.93
CA ILE A 39 10.92 0.43 -10.61
C ILE A 39 10.55 1.28 -11.83
N THR A 40 10.41 0.63 -12.98
CA THR A 40 10.04 1.28 -14.25
C THR A 40 8.68 0.78 -14.76
N PRO A 41 7.99 1.57 -15.61
CA PRO A 41 6.74 1.14 -16.24
C PRO A 41 6.89 -0.18 -17.00
N CYS A 42 5.99 -1.13 -16.73
CA CYS A 42 5.90 -2.41 -17.43
C CYS A 42 4.49 -2.98 -17.27
N ASP A 43 3.92 -3.59 -18.32
CA ASP A 43 2.56 -4.14 -18.28
C ASP A 43 2.40 -5.35 -17.36
N THR A 44 3.51 -6.02 -17.07
CA THR A 44 3.62 -7.20 -16.22
C THR A 44 4.56 -6.94 -15.06
N PHE A 45 4.39 -7.67 -13.97
CA PHE A 45 5.34 -7.64 -12.87
C PHE A 45 6.63 -8.39 -13.22
N LYS A 46 7.77 -7.71 -13.10
CA LYS A 46 9.11 -8.30 -13.29
C LYS A 46 10.02 -7.88 -12.15
N VAL A 47 10.92 -8.76 -11.72
CA VAL A 47 11.90 -8.47 -10.68
C VAL A 47 13.28 -9.00 -11.08
N ASP A 48 14.28 -8.13 -11.00
CA ASP A 48 15.69 -8.48 -11.11
C ASP A 48 16.38 -8.13 -9.79
N VAL A 49 17.18 -9.06 -9.27
CA VAL A 49 17.96 -8.88 -8.04
C VAL A 49 19.42 -9.19 -8.32
N THR A 50 20.28 -8.26 -7.90
CA THR A 50 21.72 -8.48 -7.79
C THR A 50 22.11 -8.38 -6.33
N ILE A 51 22.78 -9.40 -5.82
CA ILE A 51 23.38 -9.38 -4.48
C ILE A 51 24.90 -9.30 -4.60
N ASP A 52 25.50 -8.57 -3.67
CA ASP A 52 26.94 -8.51 -3.49
C ASP A 52 27.23 -8.39 -2.00
N TYR A 53 27.95 -9.36 -1.45
CA TYR A 53 28.33 -9.37 -0.04
C TYR A 53 29.80 -9.01 0.19
N GLY A 54 30.56 -8.71 -0.88
CA GLY A 54 31.98 -8.39 -0.78
C GLY A 54 32.84 -9.54 -0.25
N THR A 55 32.34 -10.78 -0.33
CA THR A 55 33.05 -11.97 0.13
C THR A 55 33.41 -12.87 -1.05
N LYS A 56 34.51 -13.63 -0.94
CA LYS A 56 34.88 -14.61 -1.96
C LYS A 56 33.96 -15.84 -1.98
N VAL A 57 33.29 -16.12 -0.85
CA VAL A 57 32.47 -17.30 -0.64
C VAL A 57 31.06 -17.09 -1.20
N LEU A 58 30.51 -15.89 -1.02
CA LEU A 58 29.29 -15.46 -1.69
C LEU A 58 29.64 -14.27 -2.59
N GLY A 59 30.02 -14.58 -3.83
CA GLY A 59 30.31 -13.61 -4.86
C GLY A 59 29.06 -12.86 -5.33
N VAL A 60 29.24 -12.02 -6.36
CA VAL A 60 28.11 -11.32 -7.00
C VAL A 60 27.21 -12.35 -7.65
N GLN A 61 25.95 -12.39 -7.26
CA GLN A 61 24.95 -13.27 -7.84
C GLN A 61 23.77 -12.46 -8.37
N TYR A 62 23.16 -13.00 -9.41
CA TYR A 62 22.00 -12.40 -10.07
C TYR A 62 20.85 -13.40 -10.13
N ALA A 63 19.64 -12.92 -9.89
CA ALA A 63 18.40 -13.66 -10.07
C ALA A 63 17.34 -12.78 -10.75
N LYS A 64 16.46 -13.39 -11.53
CA LYS A 64 15.35 -12.70 -12.18
C LYS A 64 14.09 -13.54 -12.17
N LEU A 65 12.95 -12.86 -12.15
CA LEU A 65 11.63 -13.44 -12.34
C LEU A 65 10.83 -12.50 -13.24
N HIS A 66 10.65 -12.88 -14.50
CA HIS A 66 9.91 -12.08 -15.50
C HIS A 66 8.49 -12.58 -15.75
N ASP A 67 8.15 -13.74 -15.19
CA ASP A 67 6.83 -14.33 -15.24
C ASP A 67 6.49 -14.92 -13.87
N ILE A 68 5.48 -14.34 -13.22
CA ILE A 68 5.05 -14.73 -11.88
C ILE A 68 4.56 -16.18 -11.80
N ARG A 69 4.15 -16.78 -12.93
CA ARG A 69 3.72 -18.19 -12.97
C ARG A 69 4.84 -19.16 -12.60
N LYS A 70 6.09 -18.75 -12.83
CA LYS A 70 7.29 -19.52 -12.50
C LYS A 70 7.73 -19.39 -11.04
N PHE A 71 7.04 -18.56 -10.24
CA PHE A 71 7.41 -18.32 -8.85
C PHE A 71 7.48 -19.60 -8.03
N LYS A 72 6.53 -20.52 -8.22
CA LYS A 72 6.46 -21.80 -7.51
C LYS A 72 7.72 -22.63 -7.71
N ASP A 73 8.14 -22.80 -8.96
CA ASP A 73 9.21 -23.74 -9.29
C ASP A 73 10.59 -23.09 -9.16
N GLU A 74 10.70 -21.79 -9.47
CA GLU A 74 11.99 -21.12 -9.59
C GLU A 74 12.41 -20.33 -8.35
N ILE A 75 11.47 -19.88 -7.51
CA ILE A 75 11.76 -18.93 -6.40
C ILE A 75 11.31 -19.46 -5.04
N ALA A 76 10.07 -19.96 -4.94
CA ALA A 76 9.48 -20.41 -3.68
C ALA A 76 10.31 -21.43 -2.87
N PRO A 77 11.06 -22.38 -3.46
CA PRO A 77 11.86 -23.34 -2.68
C PRO A 77 13.19 -22.75 -2.13
N CYS A 78 13.56 -21.52 -2.50
CA CYS A 78 14.86 -20.95 -2.13
C CYS A 78 14.91 -20.57 -0.65
N ARG A 79 15.79 -21.24 0.10
CA ARG A 79 15.90 -21.09 1.56
C ARG A 79 16.68 -19.85 1.95
N THR A 80 16.46 -19.43 3.19
CA THR A 80 17.23 -18.35 3.80
C THR A 80 18.67 -18.76 4.03
N PHE A 81 19.54 -17.77 4.22
CA PHE A 81 20.97 -17.99 4.42
C PHE A 81 21.54 -17.01 5.43
N VAL A 82 22.67 -17.41 6.03
CA VAL A 82 23.37 -16.65 7.07
C VAL A 82 24.86 -16.90 6.98
N PHE A 83 25.68 -15.94 7.41
CA PHE A 83 27.10 -16.18 7.57
C PHE A 83 27.42 -16.77 8.94
N LEU A 84 28.39 -17.68 8.99
CA LEU A 84 28.78 -18.38 10.22
C LEU A 84 29.13 -17.43 11.36
N HIS A 85 29.82 -16.32 11.07
CA HIS A 85 30.22 -15.35 12.08
C HIS A 85 29.03 -14.59 12.70
N GLU A 86 27.87 -14.56 12.03
CA GLU A 86 26.65 -13.92 12.53
C GLU A 86 25.86 -14.86 13.46
N LEU A 87 25.98 -16.18 13.28
CA LEU A 87 25.21 -17.17 14.04
C LEU A 87 25.41 -17.03 15.55
N GLU A 88 26.66 -16.89 16.02
CA GLU A 88 26.93 -16.74 17.45
C GLU A 88 26.26 -15.49 18.04
N TYR A 89 26.31 -14.37 17.31
CA TYR A 89 25.66 -13.14 17.73
C TYR A 89 24.14 -13.31 17.81
N LEU A 90 23.54 -13.91 16.78
CA LEU A 90 22.10 -14.16 16.72
C LEU A 90 21.64 -15.11 17.85
N LEU A 91 22.43 -16.14 18.17
CA LEU A 91 22.14 -17.07 19.27
C LEU A 91 22.27 -16.41 20.64
N LYS A 92 23.36 -15.66 20.88
CA LYS A 92 23.57 -14.92 22.13
C LYS A 92 22.42 -13.94 22.40
N ASN A 93 21.87 -13.33 21.35
CA ASN A 93 20.72 -12.43 21.43
C ASN A 93 19.36 -13.13 21.33
N LYS A 94 19.34 -14.47 21.31
CA LYS A 94 18.12 -15.29 21.30
C LYS A 94 17.20 -15.03 20.09
N LEU A 95 17.76 -14.68 18.93
CA LEU A 95 17.05 -14.31 17.70
C LEU A 95 16.74 -15.48 16.76
N ILE A 96 17.47 -16.60 16.87
CA ILE A 96 17.33 -17.77 15.98
C ILE A 96 17.01 -19.05 16.76
N ARG A 97 16.09 -18.98 17.73
CA ARG A 97 15.74 -20.12 18.60
C ARG A 97 15.12 -21.32 17.87
N GLY A 98 14.63 -21.11 16.65
CA GLY A 98 14.14 -22.17 15.75
C GLY A 98 15.04 -22.39 14.52
N GLY A 99 16.24 -21.78 14.49
CA GLY A 99 17.22 -22.01 13.45
C GLY A 99 17.80 -23.41 13.59
N ASP A 100 17.66 -24.22 12.56
CA ASP A 100 18.27 -25.55 12.46
C ASP A 100 19.12 -25.55 11.18
N LEU A 101 20.21 -26.29 11.16
CA LEU A 101 21.00 -26.55 9.96
C LEU A 101 20.17 -27.18 8.84
N SER A 102 18.98 -27.71 9.12
CA SER A 102 18.05 -28.21 8.09
C SER A 102 17.28 -27.11 7.33
N ASN A 103 17.20 -25.87 7.85
CA ASN A 103 16.30 -24.83 7.33
C ASN A 103 16.99 -23.58 6.76
N ALA A 104 18.31 -23.44 6.92
CA ALA A 104 19.08 -22.31 6.41
C ALA A 104 20.43 -22.74 5.81
N ILE A 105 20.87 -22.04 4.77
CA ILE A 105 22.19 -22.22 4.18
C ILE A 105 23.20 -21.42 5.01
N VAL A 106 24.31 -22.05 5.41
CA VAL A 106 25.33 -21.38 6.23
C VAL A 106 26.61 -21.19 5.43
N PHE A 107 26.98 -19.94 5.20
CA PHE A 107 28.19 -19.54 4.49
C PHE A 107 29.35 -19.30 5.47
N VAL A 108 30.51 -19.85 5.15
CA VAL A 108 31.71 -19.85 5.97
C VAL A 108 32.79 -19.00 5.30
N ASN A 109 32.90 -17.74 5.72
CA ASN A 109 33.83 -16.76 5.14
C ASN A 109 35.20 -16.68 5.85
N ARG A 110 35.50 -17.61 6.75
CA ARG A 110 36.78 -17.70 7.48
C ARG A 110 37.21 -19.15 7.66
N LYS A 111 38.49 -19.37 7.98
CA LYS A 111 38.94 -20.69 8.44
C LYS A 111 38.29 -21.00 9.79
N VAL A 112 37.77 -22.21 9.94
CA VAL A 112 37.08 -22.71 11.14
C VAL A 112 37.90 -23.87 11.70
N SER A 113 38.15 -23.88 13.01
CA SER A 113 38.87 -24.99 13.66
C SER A 113 37.94 -26.20 13.82
N GLN A 114 38.52 -27.40 14.01
CA GLN A 114 37.73 -28.60 14.27
C GLN A 114 36.90 -28.47 15.55
N GLU A 115 37.45 -27.85 16.60
CA GLU A 115 36.72 -27.56 17.85
C GLU A 115 35.47 -26.69 17.62
N GLU A 116 35.56 -25.69 16.75
CA GLU A 116 34.42 -24.84 16.43
C GLU A 116 33.36 -25.59 15.60
N LEU A 117 33.79 -26.47 14.68
CA LEU A 117 32.89 -27.35 13.93
C LEU A 117 32.17 -28.35 14.85
N ASP A 118 32.87 -28.93 15.83
CA ASP A 118 32.30 -29.86 16.79
C ASP A 118 31.29 -29.14 17.71
N ARG A 119 31.62 -27.94 18.18
CA ARG A 119 30.71 -27.08 18.94
C ARG A 119 29.45 -26.71 18.14
N LEU A 120 29.59 -26.43 16.84
CA LEU A 120 28.45 -26.18 15.96
C LEU A 120 27.62 -27.45 15.78
N ALA A 121 28.25 -28.62 15.62
CA ALA A 121 27.56 -29.90 15.52
C ALA A 121 26.70 -30.18 16.77
N ASP A 122 27.24 -29.94 17.97
CA ASP A 122 26.52 -30.07 19.24
C ASP A 122 25.37 -29.09 19.34
N LEU A 123 25.63 -27.81 19.04
CA LEU A 123 24.65 -26.72 19.10
C LEU A 123 23.44 -26.97 18.19
N PHE A 124 23.66 -27.59 17.03
CA PHE A 124 22.62 -27.90 16.05
C PHE A 124 22.15 -29.37 16.09
N GLN A 125 22.60 -30.15 17.07
CA GLN A 125 22.21 -31.56 17.27
C GLN A 125 22.46 -32.42 16.01
N LYS A 126 23.59 -32.21 15.33
CA LYS A 126 24.00 -33.01 14.15
C LYS A 126 25.20 -33.88 14.48
N PRO A 127 25.28 -35.12 13.94
CA PRO A 127 26.39 -36.03 14.23
C PRO A 127 27.74 -35.56 13.68
N LYS A 128 27.75 -34.75 12.60
CA LYS A 128 28.98 -34.16 12.04
C LYS A 128 28.68 -32.97 11.13
N VAL A 129 29.46 -31.91 11.25
CA VAL A 129 29.45 -30.73 10.37
C VAL A 129 30.81 -30.59 9.70
N LYS A 130 30.82 -30.29 8.39
CA LYS A 130 32.01 -30.05 7.58
C LYS A 130 31.79 -28.84 6.68
N VAL A 131 32.87 -28.14 6.36
CA VAL A 131 32.85 -27.10 5.32
C VAL A 131 33.11 -27.77 3.97
N LYS A 132 32.23 -27.60 3.00
CA LYS A 132 32.45 -28.00 1.59
C LYS A 132 33.46 -27.05 0.95
N ASP A 133 34.12 -27.46 -0.14
CA ASP A 133 35.16 -26.68 -0.82
C ASP A 133 34.68 -25.29 -1.30
N GLU A 134 33.37 -25.11 -1.47
CA GLU A 134 32.70 -23.86 -1.85
C GLU A 134 32.44 -22.90 -0.67
N GLY A 135 32.90 -23.23 0.54
CA GLY A 135 32.71 -22.40 1.74
C GLY A 135 31.28 -22.43 2.28
N ILE A 136 30.52 -23.48 1.99
CA ILE A 136 29.18 -23.74 2.55
C ILE A 136 29.30 -24.89 3.54
N LEU A 137 28.57 -24.85 4.66
CA LEU A 137 28.47 -26.03 5.51
C LEU A 137 27.78 -27.18 4.75
N ASN A 138 28.17 -28.41 5.03
CA ASN A 138 27.59 -29.61 4.42
C ASN A 138 26.19 -29.95 4.96
N ASN A 139 25.50 -28.98 5.55
CA ASN A 139 24.21 -29.18 6.17
C ASN A 139 23.09 -29.42 5.14
N LEU A 140 23.22 -28.85 3.93
CA LEU A 140 22.23 -28.92 2.86
C LEU A 140 22.91 -28.91 1.49
N ASP A 141 22.21 -29.42 0.48
CA ASP A 141 22.53 -29.19 -0.93
C ASP A 141 21.67 -28.04 -1.45
N LEU A 142 22.28 -27.16 -2.26
CA LEU A 142 21.57 -26.04 -2.86
C LEU A 142 20.55 -26.55 -3.90
N HIS A 143 19.37 -25.96 -3.91
CA HIS A 143 18.37 -26.20 -4.97
C HIS A 143 18.79 -25.52 -6.28
N PHE A 144 19.51 -24.40 -6.18
CA PHE A 144 20.05 -23.63 -7.31
C PHE A 144 21.41 -23.07 -6.96
N GLU A 145 22.30 -22.96 -7.94
CA GLU A 145 23.63 -22.34 -7.74
C GLU A 145 23.53 -20.89 -7.22
N ASN A 146 22.51 -20.15 -7.66
CA ASN A 146 22.20 -18.78 -7.23
C ASN A 146 21.06 -18.70 -6.21
N GLU A 147 20.85 -19.74 -5.40
CA GLU A 147 19.79 -19.80 -4.37
C GLU A 147 19.78 -18.57 -3.44
N PRO A 148 20.92 -18.02 -2.97
CA PRO A 148 20.93 -16.79 -2.17
C PRO A 148 20.31 -15.57 -2.88
N ALA A 149 20.64 -15.36 -4.16
CA ALA A 149 20.05 -14.27 -4.95
C ALA A 149 18.55 -14.47 -5.18
N ARG A 150 18.12 -15.72 -5.42
CA ARG A 150 16.70 -16.08 -5.57
C ARG A 150 15.93 -15.91 -4.26
N HIS A 151 16.54 -16.21 -3.12
CA HIS A 151 15.95 -15.93 -1.82
C HIS A 151 15.80 -14.43 -1.57
N LYS A 152 16.78 -13.60 -1.95
CA LYS A 152 16.62 -12.14 -1.90
C LYS A 152 15.58 -11.61 -2.87
N LEU A 153 15.39 -12.25 -4.01
CA LEU A 153 14.24 -11.97 -4.89
C LEU A 153 12.92 -12.33 -4.21
N LEU A 154 12.84 -13.48 -3.53
CA LEU A 154 11.68 -13.86 -2.72
C LEU A 154 11.37 -12.81 -1.65
N ASP A 155 12.37 -12.36 -0.89
CA ASP A 155 12.24 -11.30 0.12
C ASP A 155 11.68 -10.00 -0.49
N VAL A 156 12.22 -9.56 -1.63
CA VAL A 156 11.75 -8.36 -2.34
C VAL A 156 10.28 -8.50 -2.75
N ILE A 157 9.86 -9.66 -3.29
CA ILE A 157 8.46 -9.90 -3.64
C ILE A 157 7.57 -9.86 -2.39
N GLY A 158 8.01 -10.51 -1.30
CA GLY A 158 7.30 -10.53 -0.02
C GLY A 158 7.11 -9.14 0.56
N ASP A 159 8.19 -8.35 0.66
CA ASP A 159 8.15 -7.00 1.22
C ASP A 159 7.33 -6.04 0.37
N LEU A 160 7.42 -6.10 -0.97
CA LEU A 160 6.60 -5.29 -1.87
C LEU A 160 5.11 -5.67 -1.82
N SER A 161 4.78 -6.91 -1.45
CA SER A 161 3.39 -7.34 -1.29
C SER A 161 2.65 -6.58 -0.17
N LEU A 162 3.38 -5.95 0.76
CA LEU A 162 2.83 -5.07 1.80
C LEU A 162 2.11 -3.83 1.25
N LEU A 163 2.28 -3.53 -0.04
CA LEU A 163 1.49 -2.51 -0.75
C LEU A 163 0.01 -2.89 -0.87
N GLY A 164 -0.35 -4.17 -0.70
CA GLY A 164 -1.72 -4.66 -0.70
C GLY A 164 -2.37 -4.78 -2.09
N LYS A 165 -1.68 -4.34 -3.16
CA LYS A 165 -2.14 -4.44 -4.56
C LYS A 165 -1.03 -5.02 -5.43
N ARG A 166 -1.39 -5.73 -6.51
CA ARG A 166 -0.40 -6.24 -7.48
C ARG A 166 0.22 -5.09 -8.26
N ILE A 167 1.50 -5.20 -8.60
CA ILE A 167 2.24 -4.13 -9.28
C ILE A 167 2.36 -4.45 -10.78
N LYS A 168 2.16 -3.45 -11.63
CA LYS A 168 2.56 -3.46 -13.04
C LYS A 168 3.80 -2.58 -13.18
N GLY A 169 4.96 -3.22 -13.23
CA GLY A 169 6.26 -2.56 -13.25
C GLY A 169 7.41 -3.56 -13.21
N HIS A 170 8.60 -3.09 -13.62
CA HIS A 170 9.84 -3.87 -13.56
C HIS A 170 10.72 -3.33 -12.43
N VAL A 171 10.85 -4.12 -11.37
CA VAL A 171 11.72 -3.85 -10.22
C VAL A 171 13.14 -4.31 -10.53
N LYS A 172 14.12 -3.46 -10.26
CA LYS A 172 15.53 -3.83 -10.20
C LYS A 172 16.07 -3.48 -8.82
N ALA A 173 16.67 -4.44 -8.15
CA ALA A 173 17.21 -4.25 -6.81
C ALA A 173 18.66 -4.73 -6.72
N PHE A 174 19.55 -3.82 -6.31
CA PHE A 174 20.95 -4.06 -6.03
C PHE A 174 21.17 -4.02 -4.51
N ARG A 175 21.73 -5.10 -3.96
CA ARG A 175 21.93 -5.34 -2.53
C ARG A 175 20.65 -5.08 -1.69
N PRO A 176 19.51 -5.69 -2.04
CA PRO A 176 18.26 -5.48 -1.31
C PRO A 176 18.32 -6.04 0.12
N GLY A 177 17.42 -5.55 0.96
CA GLY A 177 17.17 -6.05 2.30
C GLY A 177 15.87 -5.46 2.85
N HIS A 178 15.31 -6.03 3.92
CA HIS A 178 13.96 -5.67 4.39
C HIS A 178 13.78 -4.16 4.65
N TYR A 179 14.79 -3.50 5.22
CA TYR A 179 14.75 -2.03 5.39
C TYR A 179 14.63 -1.31 4.04
N ALA A 180 15.48 -1.63 3.07
CA ALA A 180 15.48 -0.97 1.77
C ALA A 180 14.17 -1.26 1.00
N ASN A 181 13.70 -2.50 1.06
CA ASN A 181 12.48 -2.94 0.39
C ASN A 181 11.23 -2.26 0.97
N THR A 182 11.13 -2.17 2.30
CA THR A 182 9.97 -1.56 2.98
C THR A 182 9.93 -0.04 2.80
N GLU A 183 11.08 0.64 2.85
CA GLU A 183 11.15 2.07 2.52
C GLU A 183 10.85 2.32 1.04
N PHE A 184 11.31 1.45 0.15
CA PHE A 184 10.97 1.53 -1.28
C PHE A 184 9.46 1.31 -1.53
N ALA A 185 8.83 0.37 -0.83
CA ALA A 185 7.38 0.18 -0.88
C ALA A 185 6.62 1.45 -0.43
N LYS A 186 7.06 2.11 0.65
CA LYS A 186 6.47 3.39 1.08
C LYS A 186 6.61 4.47 0.01
N LEU A 187 7.79 4.57 -0.63
CA LEU A 187 8.02 5.51 -1.71
C LEU A 187 7.14 5.23 -2.93
N ILE A 188 7.00 3.96 -3.34
CA ILE A 188 6.07 3.56 -4.41
C ILE A 188 4.67 4.02 -4.03
N LYS A 189 4.19 3.66 -2.84
CA LYS A 189 2.86 4.04 -2.36
C LYS A 189 2.62 5.54 -2.46
N GLU A 190 3.58 6.36 -2.02
CA GLU A 190 3.49 7.82 -2.09
C GLU A 190 3.42 8.33 -3.53
N LYS A 191 4.29 7.82 -4.41
CA LYS A 191 4.38 8.26 -5.81
C LYS A 191 3.25 7.73 -6.70
N THR A 192 2.56 6.68 -6.27
CA THR A 192 1.41 6.09 -6.96
C THR A 192 0.08 6.46 -6.31
N LYS A 193 0.07 7.36 -5.32
CA LYS A 193 -1.18 7.93 -4.81
C LYS A 193 -1.95 8.63 -5.92
N ASN A 194 -3.28 8.56 -5.84
CA ASN A 194 -4.18 9.03 -6.87
C ASN A 194 -3.99 10.56 -7.11
N PRO A 195 -3.71 11.01 -8.36
CA PRO A 195 -3.53 12.43 -8.69
C PRO A 195 -4.74 13.32 -8.45
N ILE A 196 -5.92 12.77 -8.14
CA ILE A 196 -7.07 13.52 -7.64
C ILE A 196 -6.69 14.42 -6.44
N MET A 197 -5.65 14.06 -5.66
CA MET A 197 -5.12 14.86 -4.55
C MET A 197 -4.03 15.88 -4.94
N LEU A 198 -3.63 15.94 -6.22
CA LEU A 198 -2.49 16.73 -6.74
C LEU A 198 -2.97 17.89 -7.60
N LYS A 199 -3.60 18.92 -7.00
CA LYS A 199 -3.72 20.32 -7.49
C LYS A 199 -4.17 20.61 -8.94
N GLU A 200 -4.52 19.62 -9.75
CA GLU A 200 -5.09 19.75 -11.09
C GLU A 200 -6.17 18.68 -11.22
N PRO A 201 -7.44 19.03 -11.48
CA PRO A 201 -8.53 18.06 -11.38
C PRO A 201 -8.65 17.21 -12.65
N PRO A 202 -8.62 15.88 -12.56
CA PRO A 202 -8.84 15.00 -13.68
C PRO A 202 -10.28 14.48 -13.73
N PHE A 203 -11.29 15.30 -13.40
CA PHE A 203 -12.70 14.87 -13.41
C PHE A 203 -13.46 15.47 -14.60
N ASP A 204 -14.16 14.63 -15.35
CA ASP A 204 -15.11 15.06 -16.37
C ASP A 204 -16.49 15.28 -15.74
N LEU A 205 -16.92 16.53 -15.64
CA LEU A 205 -18.23 16.88 -15.07
C LEU A 205 -19.41 16.38 -15.91
N ASN A 206 -19.17 16.04 -17.19
CA ASN A 206 -20.18 15.57 -18.13
C ASN A 206 -20.31 14.05 -18.16
N GLN A 207 -19.45 13.31 -17.45
CA GLN A 207 -19.58 11.87 -17.37
C GLN A 207 -20.87 11.44 -16.67
N GLU A 208 -21.31 10.22 -16.97
CA GLU A 208 -22.46 9.61 -16.30
C GLU A 208 -22.13 9.40 -14.81
N PRO A 209 -23.00 9.86 -13.87
CA PRO A 209 -22.74 9.70 -12.45
C PRO A 209 -22.91 8.25 -11.99
N VAL A 210 -22.07 7.82 -11.05
CA VAL A 210 -22.25 6.55 -10.33
C VAL A 210 -23.52 6.60 -9.47
N TYR A 211 -23.77 7.74 -8.82
CA TYR A 211 -25.01 7.99 -8.08
C TYR A 211 -25.63 9.33 -8.43
N ASP A 212 -26.90 9.32 -8.79
CA ASP A 212 -27.75 10.50 -8.86
C ASP A 212 -28.35 10.85 -7.48
N ILE A 213 -29.06 11.99 -7.42
CA ILE A 213 -29.68 12.47 -6.18
C ILE A 213 -30.69 11.49 -5.58
N MET A 214 -31.41 10.73 -6.41
CA MET A 214 -32.43 9.77 -5.96
C MET A 214 -31.78 8.55 -5.31
N GLN A 215 -30.63 8.11 -5.83
CA GLN A 215 -29.82 7.06 -5.24
C GLN A 215 -29.14 7.54 -3.96
N ILE A 216 -28.61 8.77 -3.95
CA ILE A 216 -28.01 9.37 -2.75
C ILE A 216 -29.02 9.44 -1.59
N GLN A 217 -30.28 9.80 -1.86
CA GLN A 217 -31.34 9.84 -0.83
C GLN A 217 -31.67 8.48 -0.21
N LYS A 218 -31.33 7.37 -0.88
CA LYS A 218 -31.47 6.01 -0.33
C LYS A 218 -30.31 5.66 0.60
N ILE A 219 -29.12 6.19 0.33
CA ILE A 219 -27.90 5.95 1.12
C ILE A 219 -27.84 6.87 2.34
N LEU A 220 -28.06 8.17 2.15
CA LEU A 220 -28.01 9.16 3.21
C LEU A 220 -29.40 9.45 3.80
N PRO A 221 -29.50 9.68 5.12
CA PRO A 221 -30.73 10.11 5.76
C PRO A 221 -31.07 11.59 5.50
N HIS A 222 -30.11 12.39 5.02
CA HIS A 222 -30.27 13.83 4.77
C HIS A 222 -31.35 14.12 3.73
N ARG A 223 -32.10 15.21 3.91
CA ARG A 223 -33.15 15.67 3.00
C ARG A 223 -33.04 17.18 2.77
N PRO A 224 -33.58 17.72 1.66
CA PRO A 224 -33.65 19.15 1.45
C PRO A 224 -34.26 19.88 2.67
N PRO A 225 -33.72 21.04 3.06
CA PRO A 225 -32.64 21.79 2.40
C PRO A 225 -31.22 21.41 2.85
N PHE A 226 -31.02 20.33 3.61
CA PHE A 226 -29.73 19.96 4.21
C PHE A 226 -29.02 18.78 3.52
N LEU A 227 -29.61 18.19 2.49
CA LEU A 227 -28.89 17.31 1.57
C LEU A 227 -28.18 18.19 0.53
N LEU A 228 -26.85 18.24 0.59
CA LEU A 228 -26.05 19.22 -0.15
C LEU A 228 -25.37 18.66 -1.40
N ILE A 229 -25.23 17.33 -1.51
CA ILE A 229 -24.58 16.65 -2.63
C ILE A 229 -25.62 16.25 -3.68
N ASP A 230 -25.36 16.62 -4.93
CA ASP A 230 -26.27 16.38 -6.06
C ASP A 230 -25.99 15.07 -6.78
N LYS A 231 -24.72 14.71 -6.94
CA LYS A 231 -24.29 13.48 -7.62
C LYS A 231 -22.92 13.00 -7.17
N ILE A 232 -22.65 11.73 -7.36
CA ILE A 232 -21.33 11.11 -7.20
C ILE A 232 -20.80 10.73 -8.58
N LEU A 233 -19.60 11.23 -8.91
CA LEU A 233 -18.95 11.00 -10.19
C LEU A 233 -18.14 9.71 -10.22
N GLU A 234 -17.50 9.36 -9.10
CA GLU A 234 -16.60 8.20 -8.99
C GLU A 234 -16.64 7.68 -7.56
N VAL A 235 -16.67 6.36 -7.40
CA VAL A 235 -16.45 5.65 -6.14
C VAL A 235 -15.48 4.51 -6.43
N SER A 236 -14.45 4.39 -5.62
CA SER A 236 -13.46 3.32 -5.68
C SER A 236 -13.25 2.72 -4.29
N ASP A 237 -12.24 1.86 -4.12
CA ASP A 237 -11.90 1.31 -2.81
C ASP A 237 -11.26 2.34 -1.85
N ASP A 238 -10.61 3.39 -2.36
CA ASP A 238 -9.81 4.33 -1.55
C ASP A 238 -10.21 5.81 -1.66
N HIS A 239 -11.05 6.17 -2.62
CA HIS A 239 -11.52 7.54 -2.79
C HIS A 239 -12.93 7.65 -3.39
N ILE A 240 -13.52 8.85 -3.26
CA ILE A 240 -14.82 9.24 -3.82
C ILE A 240 -14.76 10.66 -4.41
N LEU A 241 -15.57 10.91 -5.45
CA LEU A 241 -15.81 12.22 -6.03
C LEU A 241 -17.30 12.62 -5.92
N GLY A 242 -17.62 13.59 -5.06
CA GLY A 242 -18.96 14.15 -4.92
C GLY A 242 -19.09 15.53 -5.56
N VAL A 243 -20.27 15.86 -6.07
CA VAL A 243 -20.55 17.14 -6.72
C VAL A 243 -21.66 17.88 -5.99
N LYS A 244 -21.45 19.18 -5.80
CA LYS A 244 -22.47 20.14 -5.38
C LYS A 244 -22.50 21.30 -6.35
N ASN A 245 -23.69 21.59 -6.88
CA ASN A 245 -23.99 22.82 -7.57
C ASN A 245 -24.41 23.87 -6.54
N VAL A 246 -23.89 25.09 -6.70
CA VAL A 246 -24.17 26.20 -5.80
C VAL A 246 -25.14 27.14 -6.49
N THR A 247 -26.34 27.30 -5.94
CA THR A 247 -27.39 28.14 -6.54
C THR A 247 -27.84 29.25 -5.60
N MET A 248 -28.19 30.40 -6.17
CA MET A 248 -28.63 31.58 -5.41
C MET A 248 -29.91 31.30 -4.58
N ASN A 249 -30.69 30.29 -4.97
CA ASN A 249 -31.92 29.92 -4.29
C ASN A 249 -31.68 29.16 -2.96
N GLU A 250 -30.43 28.87 -2.59
CA GLU A 250 -30.15 28.19 -1.32
C GLU A 250 -30.38 29.11 -0.11
N PRO A 251 -31.06 28.63 0.95
CA PRO A 251 -31.59 29.48 2.02
C PRO A 251 -30.50 30.21 2.82
N PHE A 252 -29.28 29.68 2.87
CA PHE A 252 -28.20 30.31 3.61
C PHE A 252 -27.67 31.58 2.94
N PHE A 253 -27.89 31.79 1.63
CA PHE A 253 -27.48 33.04 0.98
C PHE A 253 -28.30 34.25 1.43
N VAL A 254 -29.53 34.03 1.91
CA VAL A 254 -30.39 35.10 2.43
C VAL A 254 -29.81 35.71 3.72
N GLY A 255 -29.14 34.89 4.54
CA GLY A 255 -28.74 35.28 5.90
C GLY A 255 -27.23 35.29 6.18
N HIS A 256 -26.39 34.70 5.32
CA HIS A 256 -24.95 34.63 5.59
C HIS A 256 -24.26 36.00 5.47
N PHE A 257 -24.39 36.68 4.32
CA PHE A 257 -23.97 38.07 4.14
C PHE A 257 -24.93 38.80 3.18
N PRO A 258 -25.68 39.82 3.64
CA PRO A 258 -26.74 40.48 2.85
C PRO A 258 -26.30 41.12 1.52
N GLN A 259 -25.04 41.50 1.38
CA GLN A 259 -24.50 42.15 0.18
C GLN A 259 -23.49 41.27 -0.58
N GLU A 260 -23.26 40.03 -0.12
CA GLU A 260 -22.27 39.17 -0.74
C GLU A 260 -22.67 37.69 -0.65
N ALA A 261 -23.06 37.09 -1.78
CA ALA A 261 -23.49 35.71 -1.82
C ALA A 261 -22.31 34.74 -1.72
N VAL A 262 -21.82 34.48 -0.51
CA VAL A 262 -20.74 33.52 -0.23
C VAL A 262 -21.30 32.28 0.44
N MET A 263 -20.93 31.08 -0.01
CA MET A 263 -21.32 29.83 0.66
C MET A 263 -20.53 29.68 1.98
N PRO A 264 -21.20 29.49 3.14
CA PRO A 264 -20.52 29.27 4.41
C PRO A 264 -19.51 28.11 4.35
N GLY A 265 -18.29 28.34 4.84
CA GLY A 265 -17.25 27.31 4.85
C GLY A 265 -17.67 26.04 5.60
N VAL A 266 -18.44 26.18 6.68
CA VAL A 266 -18.99 25.04 7.43
C VAL A 266 -19.93 24.17 6.57
N LEU A 267 -20.67 24.75 5.63
CA LEU A 267 -21.51 23.97 4.71
C LEU A 267 -20.70 23.28 3.62
N GLN A 268 -19.54 23.81 3.25
CA GLN A 268 -18.60 23.11 2.37
C GLN A 268 -18.02 21.88 3.09
N VAL A 269 -17.71 22.01 4.39
CA VAL A 269 -17.28 20.88 5.22
C VAL A 269 -18.40 19.86 5.43
N GLU A 270 -19.64 20.30 5.63
CA GLU A 270 -20.81 19.42 5.72
C GLU A 270 -21.02 18.64 4.41
N ALA A 271 -20.96 19.30 3.25
CA ALA A 271 -21.06 18.64 1.95
C ALA A 271 -19.91 17.63 1.74
N MET A 272 -18.69 17.97 2.18
CA MET A 272 -17.55 17.05 2.21
C MET A 272 -17.84 15.85 3.13
N ALA A 273 -18.42 16.07 4.31
CA ALA A 273 -18.82 15.01 5.24
C ALA A 273 -19.90 14.10 4.66
N GLN A 274 -20.91 14.65 3.96
CA GLN A 274 -21.94 13.88 3.26
C GLN A 274 -21.35 13.01 2.15
N THR A 275 -20.42 13.57 1.37
CA THR A 275 -19.66 12.81 0.35
C THR A 275 -18.91 11.64 1.01
N GLY A 276 -18.23 11.90 2.13
CA GLY A 276 -17.53 10.85 2.89
C GLY A 276 -18.48 9.82 3.52
N GLY A 277 -19.66 10.24 3.95
CA GLY A 277 -20.72 9.36 4.45
C GLY A 277 -21.20 8.39 3.38
N ILE A 278 -21.43 8.88 2.14
CA ILE A 278 -21.77 8.03 1.00
C ILE A 278 -20.65 7.03 0.73
N PHE A 279 -19.40 7.47 0.74
CA PHE A 279 -18.25 6.60 0.49
C PHE A 279 -18.16 5.43 1.49
N VAL A 280 -18.32 5.74 2.77
CA VAL A 280 -18.26 4.74 3.83
C VAL A 280 -19.45 3.78 3.77
N LEU A 281 -20.65 4.30 3.56
CA LEU A 281 -21.87 3.50 3.53
C LEU A 281 -21.97 2.64 2.26
N HIS A 282 -21.40 3.09 1.14
CA HIS A 282 -21.31 2.29 -0.10
C HIS A 282 -20.67 0.91 0.13
N SER A 283 -19.71 0.83 1.05
CA SER A 283 -19.03 -0.43 1.38
C SER A 283 -19.82 -1.37 2.30
N MET A 284 -20.99 -0.95 2.81
CA MET A 284 -21.81 -1.72 3.73
C MET A 284 -22.93 -2.48 2.99
N PRO A 285 -23.31 -3.71 3.42
CA PRO A 285 -24.39 -4.47 2.80
C PRO A 285 -25.78 -3.83 2.94
N ASP A 286 -26.03 -3.15 4.07
CA ASP A 286 -27.32 -2.54 4.45
C ASP A 286 -27.14 -1.06 4.86
N PRO A 287 -26.68 -0.18 3.96
CA PRO A 287 -26.31 1.20 4.27
C PRO A 287 -27.41 2.01 4.96
N GLU A 288 -28.68 1.72 4.63
CA GLU A 288 -29.86 2.36 5.20
C GLU A 288 -30.02 2.16 6.71
N ASN A 289 -29.36 1.14 7.29
CA ASN A 289 -29.41 0.85 8.73
C ASN A 289 -28.28 1.53 9.52
N TYR A 290 -27.46 2.36 8.88
CA TYR A 290 -26.36 3.04 9.53
C TYR A 290 -26.49 4.56 9.44
N ILE A 291 -25.88 5.25 10.41
CA ILE A 291 -25.73 6.70 10.46
C ILE A 291 -24.26 7.00 10.72
N THR A 292 -23.74 8.02 10.05
CA THR A 292 -22.40 8.54 10.27
C THR A 292 -22.48 9.79 11.13
N TYR A 293 -21.93 9.74 12.34
CA TYR A 293 -21.78 10.90 13.22
C TYR A 293 -20.42 11.55 13.00
N PHE A 294 -20.44 12.87 12.81
CA PHE A 294 -19.22 13.65 12.64
C PHE A 294 -18.56 13.92 13.99
N LEU A 295 -17.30 13.50 14.15
CA LEU A 295 -16.59 13.56 15.42
C LEU A 295 -15.55 14.67 15.47
N LYS A 296 -14.82 14.91 14.38
CA LYS A 296 -13.67 15.82 14.37
C LYS A 296 -13.42 16.43 13.01
N ILE A 297 -13.05 17.71 13.00
CA ILE A 297 -12.50 18.43 11.86
C ILE A 297 -11.11 18.90 12.25
N GLU A 298 -10.12 18.67 11.39
CA GLU A 298 -8.76 19.18 11.54
C GLU A 298 -8.27 19.84 10.26
N GLU A 299 -7.36 20.81 10.41
CA GLU A 299 -6.67 21.46 9.29
C GLU A 299 -7.62 22.00 8.20
N ALA A 300 -8.83 22.43 8.57
CA ALA A 300 -9.76 23.04 7.64
C ALA A 300 -9.19 24.36 7.11
N LYS A 301 -9.05 24.49 5.79
CA LYS A 301 -8.61 25.74 5.14
C LYS A 301 -9.57 26.10 4.03
N PHE A 302 -9.94 27.37 3.98
CA PHE A 302 -10.77 27.96 2.93
C PHE A 302 -9.91 28.96 2.17
N ARG A 303 -9.62 28.66 0.90
CA ARG A 303 -8.64 29.39 0.08
C ARG A 303 -9.29 30.43 -0.80
N HIS A 304 -10.49 30.13 -1.32
CA HIS A 304 -11.24 30.99 -2.22
C HIS A 304 -12.73 31.00 -1.86
N LYS A 305 -13.41 32.11 -2.18
CA LYS A 305 -14.86 32.21 -2.04
C LYS A 305 -15.53 31.24 -3.00
N VAL A 306 -16.64 30.67 -2.55
CA VAL A 306 -17.55 29.87 -3.36
C VAL A 306 -18.86 30.64 -3.43
N VAL A 307 -19.37 30.84 -4.64
CA VAL A 307 -20.51 31.72 -4.93
C VAL A 307 -21.55 31.01 -5.79
N PRO A 308 -22.79 31.51 -5.89
CA PRO A 308 -23.77 30.98 -6.84
C PRO A 308 -23.23 30.89 -8.27
N GLY A 309 -23.49 29.77 -8.94
CA GLY A 309 -22.95 29.44 -10.26
C GLY A 309 -21.72 28.53 -10.22
N ASP A 310 -21.05 28.40 -9.07
CA ASP A 310 -19.94 27.46 -8.93
C ASP A 310 -20.43 26.01 -8.90
N THR A 311 -19.60 25.12 -9.48
CA THR A 311 -19.70 23.67 -9.27
C THR A 311 -18.56 23.24 -8.36
N LEU A 312 -18.93 22.84 -7.15
CA LEU A 312 -18.01 22.25 -6.19
C LEU A 312 -17.83 20.76 -6.47
N VAL A 313 -16.58 20.33 -6.57
CA VAL A 313 -16.22 18.91 -6.61
C VAL A 313 -15.41 18.56 -5.38
N PHE A 314 -15.92 17.65 -4.58
CA PHE A 314 -15.29 17.13 -3.38
C PHE A 314 -14.59 15.82 -3.70
N ALA A 315 -13.28 15.81 -3.57
CA ALA A 315 -12.48 14.61 -3.63
C ALA A 315 -12.07 14.18 -2.22
N LEU A 316 -12.45 12.98 -1.80
CA LEU A 316 -12.08 12.44 -0.49
C LEU A 316 -11.34 11.12 -0.61
N GLU A 317 -10.35 10.91 0.25
CA GLU A 317 -9.64 9.64 0.41
C GLU A 317 -9.65 9.16 1.87
N LEU A 318 -9.65 7.84 2.08
CA LEU A 318 -9.38 7.26 3.40
C LEU A 318 -7.91 7.47 3.78
N THR A 319 -7.68 8.11 4.92
CA THR A 319 -6.32 8.30 5.46
C THR A 319 -5.84 7.10 6.28
N SER A 320 -6.78 6.26 6.71
CA SER A 320 -6.52 5.01 7.44
C SER A 320 -7.68 4.02 7.22
N PRO A 321 -7.43 2.71 7.35
CA PRO A 321 -8.51 1.71 7.31
C PRO A 321 -9.57 1.98 8.37
N ILE A 322 -10.84 1.72 8.04
CA ILE A 322 -11.95 1.83 8.99
C ILE A 322 -11.75 0.81 10.12
N ARG A 323 -11.74 1.29 11.37
CA ARG A 323 -11.57 0.44 12.56
C ARG A 323 -12.56 0.83 13.62
N ARG A 324 -13.26 -0.15 14.20
CA ARG A 324 -14.27 0.08 15.25
C ARG A 324 -15.33 1.12 14.86
N GLY A 325 -15.71 1.13 13.58
CA GLY A 325 -16.65 2.10 13.02
C GLY A 325 -16.08 3.51 12.84
N ILE A 326 -14.81 3.78 13.14
CA ILE A 326 -14.17 5.09 12.93
C ILE A 326 -13.62 5.18 11.52
N CYS A 327 -14.00 6.24 10.82
CA CYS A 327 -13.52 6.60 9.50
C CYS A 327 -12.72 7.91 9.57
N ASN A 328 -11.50 7.91 9.02
CA ASN A 328 -10.67 9.11 8.90
C ASN A 328 -10.46 9.42 7.42
N MET A 329 -10.89 10.60 6.98
CA MET A 329 -10.80 11.03 5.59
C MET A 329 -10.03 12.33 5.46
N ARG A 330 -9.41 12.51 4.31
CA ARG A 330 -8.92 13.81 3.85
C ARG A 330 -9.76 14.22 2.66
N GLY A 331 -10.29 15.43 2.67
CA GLY A 331 -11.07 15.98 1.57
C GLY A 331 -10.47 17.26 1.02
N ILE A 332 -10.59 17.41 -0.30
CA ILE A 332 -10.23 18.62 -1.05
C ILE A 332 -11.44 19.01 -1.90
N ALA A 333 -11.84 20.27 -1.84
CA ALA A 333 -12.91 20.83 -2.65
C ALA A 333 -12.33 21.70 -3.77
N TYR A 334 -12.87 21.53 -4.98
CA TYR A 334 -12.46 22.24 -6.19
C TYR A 334 -13.61 23.04 -6.78
N VAL A 335 -13.30 24.18 -7.39
CA VAL A 335 -14.14 24.86 -8.37
C VAL A 335 -13.31 25.03 -9.65
N GLY A 336 -13.74 24.36 -10.72
CA GLY A 336 -12.88 24.20 -11.91
C GLY A 336 -11.54 23.59 -11.51
N ASN A 337 -10.44 24.26 -11.85
CA ASN A 337 -9.07 23.84 -11.52
C ASN A 337 -8.51 24.39 -10.19
N LYS A 338 -9.32 25.12 -9.40
CA LYS A 338 -8.86 25.78 -8.18
C LYS A 338 -9.28 25.01 -6.93
N VAL A 339 -8.33 24.77 -6.03
CA VAL A 339 -8.63 24.25 -4.69
C VAL A 339 -9.24 25.37 -3.85
N VAL A 340 -10.52 25.24 -3.49
CA VAL A 340 -11.25 26.25 -2.71
C VAL A 340 -11.31 25.91 -1.23
N ALA A 341 -11.30 24.63 -0.87
CA ALA A 341 -11.23 24.19 0.53
C ALA A 341 -10.50 22.85 0.69
N GLU A 342 -9.97 22.60 1.88
CA GLU A 342 -9.41 21.30 2.28
C GLU A 342 -9.69 21.06 3.77
N ALA A 343 -9.88 19.81 4.19
CA ALA A 343 -10.02 19.43 5.59
C ALA A 343 -9.68 17.95 5.84
N LYS A 344 -9.33 17.62 7.08
CA LYS A 344 -9.29 16.25 7.59
C LYS A 344 -10.51 16.01 8.46
N LEU A 345 -11.22 14.91 8.19
CA LEU A 345 -12.52 14.60 8.75
C LEU A 345 -12.47 13.27 9.49
N MET A 346 -13.07 13.22 10.68
CA MET A 346 -13.30 11.97 11.41
C MET A 346 -14.79 11.78 11.65
N ALA A 347 -15.29 10.59 11.31
CA ALA A 347 -16.67 10.20 11.55
C ALA A 347 -16.75 8.82 12.21
N GLN A 348 -17.85 8.56 12.89
CA GLN A 348 -18.20 7.26 13.45
C GLN A 348 -19.47 6.72 12.81
N ILE A 349 -19.39 5.48 12.35
CA ILE A 349 -20.50 4.72 11.79
C ILE A 349 -21.20 4.01 12.93
N ILE A 350 -22.49 4.26 13.10
CA ILE A 350 -23.33 3.67 14.15
C ILE A 350 -24.54 3.04 13.49
N LYS A 351 -24.93 1.84 13.94
CA LYS A 351 -26.15 1.19 13.49
C LYS A 351 -27.36 1.89 14.12
N LYS A 352 -28.39 2.17 13.32
CA LYS A 352 -29.68 2.70 13.80
C LYS A 352 -30.25 1.73 14.83
N GLN A 353 -30.71 2.27 15.95
CA GLN A 353 -31.40 1.51 17.00
C GLN A 353 -32.81 1.15 16.57
#